data_AF-A0A9P8Z5A3-F1
#
_entry.id   AF-A0A9P8Z5A3-F1
#
_cell.length_a   1.000
_cell.length_b   1.000
_cell.length_c   1.000
_cell.angle_alpha   90.00
_cell.angle_beta   90.00
_cell.angle_gamma   90.00
#
_symmetry.space_group_name_H-M   'P 1'
#
loop_
_entity.id
_entity.type
_entity.pdbx_description
1 polymer ?
#
loop_
_entity_poly.entity_id
_entity_poly.type
_entity_poly.pdbx_seq_one_letter_code
_entity_poly.pdbx_strand_id
1 'polypeptide(L)'
;MTSAAKSAKDKGNAAFKAGDFVGAIGHYTDAHLADRLEPTYPLNRAAAYLKLGKFADAERDCTTALALSHGNVKALFRRAQARSALRKLDDAEKGQSLIMAEPANEAVKQEMTKLQQLRVEIKNAAKTAHPSYRTTSASAGKFTCNAPGTKPVRRRIPIEIVEDDVPAAAPAAPPSTKTSDQLTAVSSRPLNGATAATTPVVPKSILKAPSDSAVVASQLTPTSFQAARESREQTRKPKVGGGIFRSNGTHSLFKGSTGESSVSAAATTDSSTPSSSAAATSSATLLLPVATQDAKPTTLFALEREWAQTKSPEARWNHLCTIPPANIPELCKTSLEPEFFYSLLVTMATVATSAGATADVRNAMREYLQALAKVPRFDTLVMFLSGSEKETIRGLLSALGLRSWGGISLS
;
A
#
# COMPACT_ATOMS: atom_id res chain seq x y z
N MET A 1 -17.23 15.39 25.44
CA MET A 1 -18.39 15.28 24.54
C MET A 1 -19.05 16.63 24.28
N THR A 2 -18.74 17.28 23.16
CA THR A 2 -19.50 18.46 22.67
C THR A 2 -20.92 18.07 22.23
N SER A 3 -21.87 19.02 22.23
CA SER A 3 -23.25 18.76 21.79
C SER A 3 -23.31 18.33 20.31
N ALA A 4 -22.49 18.98 19.46
CA ALA A 4 -22.35 18.63 18.05
C ALA A 4 -21.85 17.19 17.84
N ALA A 5 -20.83 16.74 18.57
CA ALA A 5 -20.31 15.37 18.46
C ALA A 5 -21.35 14.31 18.85
N LYS A 6 -22.18 14.58 19.88
CA LYS A 6 -23.31 13.70 20.24
C LYS A 6 -24.32 13.60 19.08
N SER A 7 -24.76 14.74 18.52
CA SER A 7 -25.70 14.78 17.40
C SER A 7 -25.17 14.06 16.15
N ALA A 8 -23.90 14.29 15.77
CA ALA A 8 -23.26 13.61 14.65
C ALA A 8 -23.17 12.09 14.86
N LYS A 9 -22.79 11.63 16.06
CA LYS A 9 -22.81 10.22 16.43
C LYS A 9 -24.21 9.61 16.36
N ASP A 10 -25.27 10.32 16.75
CA ASP A 10 -26.64 9.80 16.66
C ASP A 10 -27.18 9.77 15.21
N LYS A 11 -26.77 10.71 14.34
CA LYS A 11 -27.00 10.60 12.89
C LYS A 11 -26.26 9.39 12.29
N GLY A 12 -25.00 9.17 12.66
CA GLY A 12 -24.23 7.98 12.26
C GLY A 12 -24.88 6.68 12.73
N ASN A 13 -25.41 6.64 13.96
CA ASN A 13 -26.17 5.51 14.48
C ASN A 13 -27.47 5.24 13.71
N ALA A 14 -28.15 6.29 13.22
CA ALA A 14 -29.34 6.15 12.37
C ALA A 14 -28.99 5.59 10.99
N ALA A 15 -27.97 6.15 10.31
CA ALA A 15 -27.48 5.65 9.02
C ALA A 15 -27.01 4.19 9.11
N PHE A 16 -26.26 3.83 10.16
CA PHE A 16 -25.81 2.46 10.41
C PHE A 16 -26.99 1.48 10.61
N LYS A 17 -28.07 1.90 11.27
CA LYS A 17 -29.31 1.09 11.39
C LYS A 17 -30.08 0.97 10.07
N ALA A 18 -30.02 1.99 9.21
CA ALA A 18 -30.61 1.99 7.87
C ALA A 18 -29.80 1.17 6.84
N GLY A 19 -28.61 0.67 7.21
CA GLY A 19 -27.72 -0.06 6.32
C GLY A 19 -26.78 0.81 5.48
N ASP A 20 -26.91 2.14 5.55
CA ASP A 20 -25.94 3.06 4.94
C ASP A 20 -24.69 3.17 5.81
N PHE A 21 -23.79 2.20 5.62
CA PHE A 21 -22.49 2.20 6.27
C PHE A 21 -21.57 3.33 5.77
N VAL A 22 -21.80 3.89 4.58
CA VAL A 22 -20.94 4.93 3.98
C VAL A 22 -21.27 6.31 4.56
N GLY A 23 -22.55 6.69 4.61
CA GLY A 23 -23.00 7.90 5.31
C GLY A 23 -22.73 7.82 6.82
N ALA A 24 -22.87 6.63 7.42
CA ALA A 24 -22.46 6.41 8.82
C ALA A 24 -20.97 6.71 9.07
N ILE A 25 -20.07 6.29 8.17
CA ILE A 25 -18.63 6.60 8.25
C ILE A 25 -18.36 8.10 8.19
N GLY A 26 -19.10 8.84 7.35
CA GLY A 26 -19.06 10.30 7.31
C GLY A 26 -19.42 10.90 8.68
N HIS A 27 -20.61 10.62 9.18
CA HIS A 27 -21.12 11.18 10.44
C HIS A 27 -20.31 10.77 11.69
N TYR A 28 -19.71 9.57 11.72
CA TYR A 28 -18.77 9.21 12.79
C TYR A 28 -17.43 9.93 12.65
N THR A 29 -17.02 10.32 11.45
CA THR A 29 -15.83 11.15 11.22
C THR A 29 -16.10 12.60 11.63
N ASP A 30 -17.27 13.15 11.31
CA ASP A 30 -17.73 14.47 11.80
C ASP A 30 -17.73 14.51 13.34
N ALA A 31 -18.26 13.45 13.98
CA ALA A 31 -18.29 13.31 15.44
C ALA A 31 -16.87 13.29 16.05
N HIS A 32 -15.95 12.53 15.46
CA HIS A 32 -14.56 12.46 15.92
C HIS A 32 -13.77 13.76 15.67
N LEU A 33 -14.07 14.51 14.60
CA LEU A 33 -13.49 15.84 14.39
C LEU A 33 -14.01 16.86 15.42
N ALA A 34 -15.28 16.75 15.82
CA ALA A 34 -15.93 17.62 16.81
C ALA A 34 -15.59 17.26 18.28
N ASP A 35 -15.08 16.05 18.55
CA ASP A 35 -14.49 15.64 19.83
C ASP A 35 -13.56 14.43 19.63
N ARG A 36 -12.24 14.68 19.69
CA ARG A 36 -11.19 13.70 19.37
C ARG A 36 -10.84 12.75 20.52
N LEU A 37 -11.24 13.06 21.75
CA LEU A 37 -10.85 12.31 22.95
C LEU A 37 -11.72 11.07 23.16
N GLU A 38 -12.88 11.01 22.51
CA GLU A 38 -13.90 9.98 22.73
C GLU A 38 -13.66 8.72 21.88
N PRO A 39 -13.37 7.55 22.47
CA PRO A 39 -13.11 6.31 21.75
C PRO A 39 -14.34 5.75 21.02
N THR A 40 -15.56 6.12 21.42
CA THR A 40 -16.80 5.56 20.84
C THR A 40 -16.96 5.88 19.35
N TYR A 41 -16.47 7.03 18.87
CA TYR A 41 -16.62 7.43 17.46
C TYR A 41 -15.78 6.58 16.50
N PRO A 42 -14.43 6.47 16.63
CA PRO A 42 -13.65 5.54 15.81
C PRO A 42 -14.10 4.09 16.02
N LEU A 43 -14.48 3.70 17.24
CA LEU A 43 -14.98 2.35 17.52
C LEU A 43 -16.25 2.00 16.70
N ASN A 44 -17.18 2.93 16.54
CA ASN A 44 -18.38 2.71 15.72
C ASN A 44 -18.10 2.85 14.21
N ARG A 45 -17.18 3.73 13.81
CA ARG A 45 -16.70 3.81 12.43
C ARG A 45 -16.03 2.51 11.98
N ALA A 46 -15.24 1.87 12.84
CA ALA A 46 -14.69 0.53 12.62
C ALA A 46 -15.79 -0.54 12.36
N ALA A 47 -16.94 -0.44 13.03
CA ALA A 47 -18.05 -1.38 12.79
C ALA A 47 -18.67 -1.21 11.41
N ALA A 48 -18.76 0.03 10.90
CA ALA A 48 -19.18 0.29 9.52
C ALA A 48 -18.13 -0.21 8.51
N TYR A 49 -16.83 -0.01 8.77
CA TYR A 49 -15.77 -0.58 7.94
C TYR A 49 -15.78 -2.11 7.90
N LEU A 50 -16.05 -2.80 9.02
CA LEU A 50 -16.24 -4.25 9.06
C LEU A 50 -17.41 -4.72 8.18
N LYS A 51 -18.52 -3.96 8.15
CA LYS A 51 -19.68 -4.26 7.29
C LYS A 51 -19.41 -4.02 5.80
N LEU A 52 -18.49 -3.11 5.46
CA LEU A 52 -18.03 -2.86 4.09
C LEU A 52 -16.83 -3.73 3.65
N GLY A 53 -16.37 -4.68 4.48
CA GLY A 53 -15.18 -5.49 4.18
C GLY A 53 -13.85 -4.71 4.18
N LYS A 54 -13.84 -3.47 4.69
CA LYS A 54 -12.65 -2.61 4.77
C LYS A 54 -11.82 -2.92 6.02
N PHE A 55 -11.35 -4.16 6.12
CA PHE A 55 -10.73 -4.70 7.33
C PHE A 55 -9.47 -3.93 7.79
N ALA A 56 -8.67 -3.42 6.85
CA ALA A 56 -7.50 -2.59 7.18
C ALA A 56 -7.87 -1.22 7.78
N ASP A 57 -9.02 -0.66 7.41
CA ASP A 57 -9.52 0.60 7.97
C ASP A 57 -10.13 0.36 9.36
N ALA A 58 -10.87 -0.76 9.51
CA ALA A 58 -11.37 -1.22 10.81
C ALA A 58 -10.25 -1.51 11.83
N GLU A 59 -9.13 -2.14 11.41
CA GLU A 59 -7.99 -2.36 12.31
C GLU A 59 -7.42 -1.03 12.84
N ARG A 60 -7.22 -0.03 11.95
CA ARG A 60 -6.69 1.30 12.31
C ARG A 60 -7.63 2.06 13.24
N ASP A 61 -8.92 2.07 12.96
CA ASP A 61 -9.89 2.71 13.85
C ASP A 61 -9.92 2.03 15.22
N CYS A 62 -9.86 0.69 15.28
CA CYS A 62 -9.79 -0.02 16.56
C CYS A 62 -8.48 0.23 17.33
N THR A 63 -7.32 0.41 16.66
CA THR A 63 -6.10 0.80 17.38
C THR A 63 -6.17 2.22 17.93
N THR A 64 -6.78 3.19 17.23
CA THR A 64 -7.00 4.53 17.81
C THR A 64 -7.97 4.49 19.00
N ALA A 65 -9.04 3.71 18.93
CA ALA A 65 -9.97 3.54 20.05
C ALA A 65 -9.31 2.88 21.28
N LEU A 66 -8.33 1.99 21.07
CA LEU A 66 -7.56 1.36 22.14
C LEU A 66 -6.46 2.26 22.73
N ALA A 67 -5.86 3.15 21.94
CA ALA A 67 -4.92 4.15 22.45
C ALA A 67 -5.63 5.20 23.34
N LEU A 68 -6.90 5.50 23.06
CA LEU A 68 -7.76 6.32 23.92
C LEU A 68 -8.32 5.53 25.11
N SER A 69 -8.61 4.24 24.94
CA SER A 69 -9.26 3.38 25.95
C SER A 69 -8.72 1.95 25.92
N HIS A 70 -7.60 1.75 26.62
CA HIS A 70 -6.83 0.50 26.66
C HIS A 70 -7.64 -0.75 27.05
N GLY A 71 -8.66 -0.60 27.91
CA GLY A 71 -9.53 -1.68 28.36
C GLY A 71 -10.78 -1.92 27.50
N ASN A 72 -10.90 -1.35 26.30
CA ASN A 72 -12.14 -1.43 25.53
C ASN A 72 -12.31 -2.80 24.82
N VAL A 73 -13.00 -3.72 25.51
CA VAL A 73 -13.34 -5.08 25.04
C VAL A 73 -13.96 -5.09 23.63
N LYS A 74 -14.86 -4.14 23.33
CA LYS A 74 -15.52 -4.03 22.01
C LYS A 74 -14.55 -3.62 20.92
N ALA A 75 -13.52 -2.83 21.24
CA ALA A 75 -12.44 -2.47 20.32
C ALA A 75 -11.46 -3.64 20.11
N LEU A 76 -11.12 -4.38 21.17
CA LEU A 76 -10.34 -5.63 21.06
C LEU A 76 -11.04 -6.64 20.14
N PHE A 77 -12.34 -6.87 20.34
CA PHE A 77 -13.14 -7.82 19.55
C PHE A 77 -13.22 -7.43 18.06
N ARG A 78 -13.58 -6.17 17.77
CA ARG A 78 -13.64 -5.66 16.39
C ARG A 78 -12.26 -5.69 15.71
N ARG A 79 -11.16 -5.46 16.45
CA ARG A 79 -9.79 -5.61 15.94
C ARG A 79 -9.43 -7.06 15.63
N ALA A 80 -9.79 -8.01 16.49
CA ALA A 80 -9.56 -9.44 16.26
C ALA A 80 -10.31 -9.93 15.01
N GLN A 81 -11.57 -9.54 14.85
CA GLN A 81 -12.37 -9.85 13.66
C GLN A 81 -11.77 -9.24 12.38
N ALA A 82 -11.29 -7.99 12.41
CA ALA A 82 -10.57 -7.38 11.29
C ALA A 82 -9.29 -8.16 10.93
N ARG A 83 -8.50 -8.57 11.94
CA ARG A 83 -7.25 -9.33 11.76
C ARG A 83 -7.48 -10.73 11.20
N SER A 84 -8.55 -11.41 11.64
CA SER A 84 -8.99 -12.69 11.10
C SER A 84 -9.20 -12.62 9.58
N ALA A 85 -9.96 -11.62 9.12
CA ALA A 85 -10.21 -11.39 7.70
C ALA A 85 -8.95 -10.96 6.92
N LEU A 86 -8.03 -10.21 7.55
CA LEU A 86 -6.70 -9.90 7.01
C LEU A 86 -5.71 -11.08 7.06
N ARG A 87 -6.14 -12.29 7.45
CA ARG A 87 -5.31 -13.50 7.63
C ARG A 87 -4.15 -13.34 8.64
N LYS A 88 -4.17 -12.31 9.50
CA LYS A 88 -3.22 -12.06 10.59
C LYS A 88 -3.58 -12.91 11.82
N LEU A 89 -3.58 -14.23 11.68
CA LEU A 89 -4.20 -15.15 12.64
C LEU A 89 -3.61 -15.05 14.05
N ASP A 90 -2.29 -15.09 14.21
CA ASP A 90 -1.63 -15.03 15.53
C ASP A 90 -1.94 -13.72 16.29
N ASP A 91 -2.14 -12.62 15.56
CA ASP A 91 -2.46 -11.31 16.11
C ASP A 91 -3.97 -11.09 16.35
N ALA A 92 -4.82 -11.94 15.76
CA ALA A 92 -6.22 -12.07 16.13
C ALA A 92 -6.34 -12.92 17.41
N GLU A 93 -5.70 -14.10 17.45
CA GLU A 93 -5.69 -15.00 18.61
C GLU A 93 -5.23 -14.28 19.90
N LYS A 94 -4.09 -13.56 19.86
CA LYS A 94 -3.62 -12.73 21.00
C LYS A 94 -4.63 -11.66 21.42
N GLY A 95 -5.30 -11.03 20.45
CA GLY A 95 -6.31 -10.00 20.71
C GLY A 95 -7.58 -10.55 21.33
N GLN A 96 -7.77 -11.88 21.27
CA GLN A 96 -9.01 -12.57 21.59
C GLN A 96 -8.88 -13.47 22.82
N SER A 97 -7.70 -14.03 23.10
CA SER A 97 -7.36 -14.60 24.41
C SER A 97 -7.44 -13.56 25.53
N LEU A 98 -7.05 -12.30 25.23
CA LEU A 98 -7.22 -11.16 26.14
C LEU A 98 -8.69 -10.88 26.49
N ILE A 99 -9.63 -11.26 25.63
CA ILE A 99 -11.08 -11.14 25.88
C ILE A 99 -11.63 -12.40 26.57
N MET A 100 -11.04 -13.58 26.33
CA MET A 100 -11.43 -14.83 26.98
C MET A 100 -11.18 -14.83 28.50
N ALA A 101 -10.36 -13.90 29.01
CA ALA A 101 -10.23 -13.61 30.43
C ALA A 101 -11.54 -13.08 31.06
N GLU A 102 -12.46 -12.51 30.27
CA GLU A 102 -13.82 -12.19 30.70
C GLU A 102 -14.77 -13.37 30.40
N PRO A 103 -15.30 -14.07 31.41
CA PRO A 103 -15.93 -15.39 31.23
C PRO A 103 -17.31 -15.38 30.55
N ALA A 104 -17.80 -14.23 30.07
CA ALA A 104 -19.19 -14.02 29.64
C ALA A 104 -19.44 -14.12 28.12
N ASN A 105 -18.41 -14.15 27.27
CA ASN A 105 -18.55 -13.85 25.84
C ASN A 105 -18.58 -15.10 24.92
N GLU A 106 -19.75 -15.72 24.73
CA GLU A 106 -19.92 -16.85 23.79
C GLU A 106 -19.51 -16.52 22.33
N ALA A 107 -19.78 -15.29 21.87
CA ALA A 107 -19.37 -14.83 20.54
C ALA A 107 -17.85 -14.88 20.33
N VAL A 108 -17.06 -14.75 21.41
CA VAL A 108 -15.60 -14.83 21.37
C VAL A 108 -15.13 -16.28 21.20
N LYS A 109 -15.83 -17.26 21.79
CA LYS A 109 -15.58 -18.69 21.55
C LYS A 109 -15.85 -19.06 20.09
N GLN A 110 -16.98 -18.60 19.54
CA GLN A 110 -17.35 -18.84 18.14
C GLN A 110 -16.30 -18.29 17.16
N GLU A 111 -15.85 -17.05 17.34
CA GLU A 111 -14.80 -16.46 16.49
C GLU A 111 -13.43 -17.15 16.72
N MET A 112 -13.12 -17.70 17.90
CA MET A 112 -11.90 -18.50 18.13
C MET A 112 -11.94 -19.83 17.36
N THR A 113 -13.09 -20.52 17.34
CA THR A 113 -13.26 -21.74 16.53
C THR A 113 -13.10 -21.45 15.05
N LYS A 114 -13.61 -20.30 14.56
CA LYS A 114 -13.38 -19.85 13.18
C LYS A 114 -11.90 -19.59 12.89
N LEU A 115 -11.16 -18.94 13.79
CA LEU A 115 -9.71 -18.74 13.65
C LEU A 115 -8.96 -20.07 13.53
N GLN A 116 -9.30 -21.06 14.36
CA GLN A 116 -8.71 -22.41 14.29
C GLN A 116 -9.02 -23.11 12.95
N GLN A 117 -10.27 -23.02 12.46
CA GLN A 117 -10.67 -23.55 11.15
C GLN A 117 -9.88 -22.88 10.01
N LEU A 118 -9.84 -21.54 9.97
CA LEU A 118 -9.07 -20.76 9.00
C LEU A 118 -7.56 -21.11 9.03
N ARG A 119 -7.01 -21.45 10.21
CA ARG A 119 -5.62 -21.89 10.37
C ARG A 119 -5.37 -23.26 9.75
N VAL A 120 -6.31 -24.20 9.91
CA VAL A 120 -6.26 -25.53 9.28
C VAL A 120 -6.45 -25.43 7.76
N GLU A 121 -7.36 -24.59 7.28
CA GLU A 121 -7.54 -24.31 5.84
C GLU A 121 -6.25 -23.82 5.19
N ILE A 122 -5.60 -22.79 5.74
CA ILE A 122 -4.34 -22.24 5.20
C ILE A 122 -3.25 -23.33 5.21
N LYS A 123 -3.15 -24.13 6.28
CA LYS A 123 -2.17 -25.23 6.37
C LYS A 123 -2.43 -26.33 5.34
N ASN A 124 -3.68 -26.57 4.97
CA ASN A 124 -4.04 -27.55 3.94
C ASN A 124 -3.87 -26.99 2.52
N ALA A 125 -4.20 -25.71 2.29
CA ALA A 125 -3.91 -25.00 1.04
C ALA A 125 -2.40 -24.92 0.77
N ALA A 126 -1.57 -24.69 1.80
CA ALA A 126 -0.11 -24.72 1.66
C ALA A 126 0.43 -26.10 1.23
N LYS A 127 -0.17 -27.20 1.71
CA LYS A 127 0.20 -28.57 1.29
C LYS A 127 -0.22 -28.88 -0.14
N THR A 128 -1.38 -28.39 -0.60
CA THR A 128 -1.84 -28.61 -1.98
C THR A 128 -1.15 -27.70 -3.00
N ALA A 129 -0.51 -26.61 -2.56
CA ALA A 129 0.22 -25.66 -3.39
C ALA A 129 1.69 -26.05 -3.68
N HIS A 130 2.14 -27.29 -3.41
CA HIS A 130 3.48 -27.72 -3.77
C HIS A 130 3.69 -27.67 -5.30
N PRO A 131 4.81 -27.10 -5.80
CA PRO A 131 5.01 -26.90 -7.23
C PRO A 131 5.29 -28.24 -7.95
N SER A 132 4.47 -28.55 -8.96
CA SER A 132 4.64 -29.76 -9.78
C SER A 132 5.80 -29.63 -10.79
N TYR A 133 7.03 -29.66 -10.29
CA TYR A 133 8.22 -29.91 -11.12
C TYR A 133 8.62 -31.39 -11.01
N ARG A 134 7.81 -32.28 -11.59
CA ARG A 134 8.19 -33.71 -11.67
C ARG A 134 9.35 -33.88 -12.66
N THR A 135 10.57 -33.87 -12.15
CA THR A 135 11.78 -34.27 -12.88
C THR A 135 11.64 -35.71 -13.38
N THR A 136 11.48 -35.90 -14.68
CA THR A 136 11.66 -37.21 -15.33
C THR A 136 13.14 -37.40 -15.65
N SER A 137 13.88 -38.04 -14.75
CA SER A 137 15.29 -38.38 -14.97
C SER A 137 15.42 -39.45 -16.07
N ALA A 138 15.75 -39.05 -17.29
CA ALA A 138 15.92 -39.93 -18.44
C ALA A 138 17.17 -39.59 -19.25
N SER A 139 18.22 -40.41 -19.08
CA SER A 139 19.43 -40.57 -19.92
C SER A 139 20.32 -39.34 -20.23
N ALA A 140 21.63 -39.53 -20.06
CA ALA A 140 22.65 -38.56 -20.46
C ALA A 140 22.89 -38.58 -21.99
N GLY A 141 21.99 -37.95 -22.75
CA GLY A 141 22.13 -37.78 -24.20
C GLY A 141 23.03 -36.60 -24.58
N LYS A 142 24.07 -36.85 -25.39
CA LYS A 142 24.91 -35.80 -26.01
C LYS A 142 24.05 -34.86 -26.87
N PHE A 143 23.89 -33.60 -26.45
CA PHE A 143 23.47 -32.54 -27.36
C PHE A 143 24.66 -32.12 -28.23
N THR A 144 24.58 -32.41 -29.52
CA THR A 144 25.37 -31.75 -30.56
C THR A 144 24.46 -30.80 -31.33
N CYS A 145 24.98 -29.63 -31.71
CA CYS A 145 24.24 -28.65 -32.49
C CYS A 145 24.57 -28.79 -33.98
N ASN A 146 23.54 -29.03 -34.81
CA ASN A 146 23.46 -28.91 -36.27
C ASN A 146 22.10 -29.52 -36.69
N ALA A 147 21.31 -29.02 -37.64
CA ALA A 147 21.38 -27.78 -38.43
C ALA A 147 19.91 -27.30 -38.73
N PRO A 148 19.51 -26.61 -39.83
CA PRO A 148 18.47 -25.58 -39.71
C PRO A 148 17.09 -25.93 -40.33
N GLY A 149 16.06 -25.17 -39.93
CA GLY A 149 14.98 -24.80 -40.86
C GLY A 149 13.59 -25.40 -40.67
N THR A 150 12.96 -25.23 -39.51
CA THR A 150 11.47 -25.21 -39.43
C THR A 150 10.99 -23.92 -38.74
N LYS A 151 9.89 -23.34 -39.26
CA LYS A 151 9.31 -22.09 -38.73
C LYS A 151 8.34 -22.41 -37.58
N PRO A 152 8.31 -21.65 -36.47
CA PRO A 152 7.46 -21.95 -35.33
C PRO A 152 5.98 -21.78 -35.66
N VAL A 153 5.22 -22.88 -35.60
CA VAL A 153 3.77 -22.89 -35.87
C VAL A 153 3.02 -22.28 -34.68
N ARG A 154 2.44 -21.09 -34.87
CA ARG A 154 1.48 -20.51 -33.91
C ARG A 154 0.17 -21.30 -33.94
N ARG A 155 -0.12 -22.05 -32.88
CA ARG A 155 -1.45 -22.63 -32.67
C ARG A 155 -2.45 -21.50 -32.41
N ARG A 156 -3.51 -21.40 -33.22
CA ARG A 156 -4.69 -20.58 -32.88
C ARG A 156 -5.56 -21.38 -31.92
N ILE A 157 -6.08 -20.72 -30.90
CA ILE A 157 -7.20 -21.22 -30.09
C ILE A 157 -8.46 -20.65 -30.75
N PRO A 158 -9.44 -21.48 -31.15
CA PRO A 158 -10.74 -20.97 -31.58
C PRO A 158 -11.46 -20.37 -30.37
N ILE A 159 -12.04 -19.17 -30.55
CA ILE A 159 -12.99 -18.59 -29.61
C ILE A 159 -14.35 -18.75 -30.28
N GLU A 160 -15.21 -19.55 -29.68
CA GLU A 160 -16.60 -19.69 -30.10
C GLU A 160 -17.38 -18.50 -29.53
N ILE A 161 -18.02 -17.73 -30.41
CA ILE A 161 -18.85 -16.60 -30.02
C ILE A 161 -20.27 -17.13 -29.89
N VAL A 162 -20.79 -17.14 -28.66
CA VAL A 162 -22.21 -17.38 -28.43
C VAL A 162 -22.95 -16.10 -28.83
N GLU A 163 -23.75 -16.20 -29.89
CA GLU A 163 -24.65 -15.14 -30.33
C GLU A 163 -26.00 -15.34 -29.61
N ASP A 164 -26.41 -14.38 -28.78
CA ASP A 164 -27.72 -14.41 -28.12
C ASP A 164 -28.83 -14.09 -29.12
N ASP A 165 -29.67 -15.07 -29.44
CA ASP A 165 -30.79 -14.94 -30.38
C ASP A 165 -31.81 -13.86 -29.93
N VAL A 166 -31.93 -12.80 -30.72
CA VAL A 166 -32.99 -11.77 -30.56
C VAL A 166 -34.14 -12.12 -31.50
N PRO A 167 -35.34 -12.49 -31.00
CA PRO A 167 -36.45 -12.88 -31.87
C PRO A 167 -36.99 -11.69 -32.69
N ALA A 168 -36.88 -11.80 -34.01
CA ALA A 168 -37.31 -10.76 -34.96
C ALA A 168 -38.85 -10.70 -35.11
N ALA A 169 -39.39 -9.51 -35.37
CA ALA A 169 -40.83 -9.26 -35.52
C ALA A 169 -41.20 -8.82 -36.95
N ALA A 170 -42.16 -9.52 -37.56
CA ALA A 170 -42.83 -9.17 -38.84
C ALA A 170 -44.09 -10.07 -39.04
N PRO A 171 -45.01 -9.80 -40.00
CA PRO A 171 -45.77 -8.55 -40.11
C PRO A 171 -47.28 -8.74 -40.48
N ALA A 172 -48.07 -7.66 -40.34
CA ALA A 172 -49.33 -7.37 -41.06
C ALA A 172 -50.61 -8.25 -40.83
N ALA A 173 -51.74 -7.76 -41.37
CA ALA A 173 -53.14 -8.23 -41.23
C ALA A 173 -53.91 -7.86 -42.55
N PRO A 174 -55.24 -8.08 -42.75
CA PRO A 174 -56.35 -8.65 -41.93
C PRO A 174 -56.97 -9.89 -42.67
N PRO A 175 -58.30 -10.21 -42.82
CA PRO A 175 -59.57 -9.69 -42.26
C PRO A 175 -60.67 -10.74 -41.85
N SER A 176 -61.84 -10.22 -41.42
CA SER A 176 -63.24 -10.72 -41.49
C SER A 176 -63.55 -12.23 -41.72
N THR A 177 -64.46 -12.89 -40.98
CA THR A 177 -65.92 -12.58 -40.92
C THR A 177 -66.73 -13.24 -39.77
N LYS A 178 -67.74 -12.50 -39.27
CA LYS A 178 -69.12 -12.90 -38.85
C LYS A 178 -69.42 -13.93 -37.72
N THR A 179 -70.35 -13.51 -36.83
CA THR A 179 -71.44 -14.27 -36.13
C THR A 179 -71.07 -15.39 -35.14
N SER A 180 -71.82 -15.64 -34.05
CA SER A 180 -73.03 -14.98 -33.49
C SER A 180 -73.11 -15.16 -31.97
N ASP A 181 -74.05 -14.44 -31.32
CA ASP A 181 -74.77 -14.72 -30.06
C ASP A 181 -74.05 -15.45 -28.89
N GLN A 182 -74.15 -14.99 -27.64
CA GLN A 182 -75.41 -14.61 -26.98
C GLN A 182 -75.35 -13.35 -26.09
N LEU A 183 -76.54 -12.76 -25.93
CA LEU A 183 -76.91 -11.77 -24.91
C LEU A 183 -76.85 -12.42 -23.50
N THR A 184 -76.66 -11.70 -22.39
CA THR A 184 -77.58 -10.70 -21.84
C THR A 184 -76.90 -9.48 -21.21
N ALA A 185 -77.56 -8.33 -21.28
CA ALA A 185 -77.15 -7.10 -20.60
C ALA A 185 -78.27 -6.52 -19.70
N VAL A 186 -77.91 -6.13 -18.48
CA VAL A 186 -78.64 -5.22 -17.56
C VAL A 186 -77.55 -4.44 -16.82
N SER A 187 -77.26 -3.15 -17.06
CA SER A 187 -78.08 -1.92 -16.95
C SER A 187 -78.37 -1.51 -15.50
N SER A 188 -78.22 -0.27 -15.03
CA SER A 188 -77.48 0.91 -15.53
C SER A 188 -77.45 2.05 -14.47
N ARG A 189 -76.73 3.14 -14.80
CA ARG A 189 -76.99 4.55 -14.39
C ARG A 189 -76.56 5.09 -12.99
N PRO A 190 -76.41 6.43 -12.82
CA PRO A 190 -75.20 7.00 -12.15
C PRO A 190 -75.41 8.32 -11.32
N LEU A 191 -74.29 8.96 -10.95
CA LEU A 191 -74.00 10.42 -10.85
C LEU A 191 -74.81 11.38 -9.94
N ASN A 192 -74.09 12.42 -9.47
CA ASN A 192 -74.51 13.65 -8.77
C ASN A 192 -75.10 13.47 -7.34
N GLY A 193 -75.06 14.45 -6.44
CA GLY A 193 -74.44 15.80 -6.40
C GLY A 193 -74.28 16.25 -4.92
N ALA A 194 -73.37 17.15 -4.49
CA ALA A 194 -73.08 18.53 -4.89
C ALA A 194 -73.90 19.62 -4.15
N THR A 195 -73.34 20.18 -3.06
CA THR A 195 -73.54 21.54 -2.48
C THR A 195 -72.34 21.82 -1.55
N ALA A 196 -71.58 22.92 -1.63
CA ALA A 196 -71.90 24.35 -1.48
C ALA A 196 -72.16 24.76 -0.01
N ALA A 197 -71.64 25.86 0.56
CA ALA A 197 -70.75 26.93 0.03
C ALA A 197 -69.58 27.19 1.06
N THR A 198 -68.89 28.33 1.26
CA THR A 198 -69.08 29.76 0.89
C THR A 198 -67.72 30.50 0.83
N THR A 199 -67.65 31.59 0.07
CA THR A 199 -66.52 32.56 -0.11
C THR A 199 -66.82 33.89 0.69
N PRO A 200 -66.20 35.11 0.56
CA PRO A 200 -65.36 35.65 -0.54
C PRO A 200 -64.32 36.81 -0.27
N VAL A 201 -63.74 37.33 -1.37
CA VAL A 201 -63.20 38.70 -1.65
C VAL A 201 -61.86 39.15 -0.97
N VAL A 202 -60.75 39.64 -1.60
CA VAL A 202 -60.41 40.46 -2.84
C VAL A 202 -60.40 42.00 -2.54
N PRO A 203 -59.65 42.97 -3.19
CA PRO A 203 -58.77 43.00 -4.41
C PRO A 203 -57.29 43.51 -4.22
N LYS A 204 -56.30 43.18 -5.08
CA LYS A 204 -55.76 43.80 -6.36
C LYS A 204 -55.02 45.17 -6.33
N SER A 205 -53.79 45.20 -6.87
CA SER A 205 -53.23 46.17 -7.88
C SER A 205 -51.73 45.90 -8.15
N ILE A 206 -51.04 46.40 -9.20
CA ILE A 206 -51.25 46.30 -10.67
C ILE A 206 -49.95 46.72 -11.42
N LEU A 207 -49.44 45.90 -12.37
CA LEU A 207 -48.34 46.18 -13.35
C LEU A 207 -46.93 46.53 -12.74
N LYS A 208 -45.79 46.53 -13.46
CA LYS A 208 -45.47 46.43 -14.91
C LYS A 208 -44.10 45.75 -15.15
N ALA A 209 -43.86 45.19 -16.35
CA ALA A 209 -42.53 44.70 -16.82
C ALA A 209 -41.79 45.76 -17.67
N PRO A 210 -40.48 45.55 -17.98
CA PRO A 210 -40.13 44.95 -19.28
C PRO A 210 -39.01 43.87 -19.21
N SER A 211 -38.48 43.45 -20.37
CA SER A 211 -37.58 42.31 -20.57
C SER A 211 -36.08 42.64 -20.51
N ASP A 212 -35.24 41.65 -20.16
CA ASP A 212 -34.36 40.96 -21.12
C ASP A 212 -33.62 39.78 -20.44
N SER A 213 -33.68 38.52 -20.91
CA SER A 213 -33.23 37.93 -22.19
C SER A 213 -31.81 37.31 -22.11
N ALA A 214 -31.63 36.25 -21.29
CA ALA A 214 -30.46 35.35 -21.36
C ALA A 214 -30.83 33.90 -20.94
N VAL A 215 -30.73 32.96 -21.87
CA VAL A 215 -31.29 31.59 -21.80
C VAL A 215 -30.54 30.65 -20.85
N VAL A 216 -31.27 29.87 -20.05
CA VAL A 216 -30.76 28.65 -19.39
C VAL A 216 -30.65 27.51 -20.42
N ALA A 217 -29.43 27.02 -20.66
CA ALA A 217 -29.18 25.92 -21.58
C ALA A 217 -29.24 24.56 -20.87
N SER A 218 -30.38 23.87 -20.98
CA SER A 218 -30.54 22.48 -20.53
C SER A 218 -29.59 21.54 -21.29
N GLN A 219 -28.77 20.77 -20.56
CA GLN A 219 -27.84 19.82 -21.16
C GLN A 219 -28.59 18.58 -21.68
N LEU A 220 -28.74 18.48 -23.01
CA LEU A 220 -29.11 17.25 -23.68
C LEU A 220 -27.90 16.29 -23.71
N THR A 221 -28.15 15.00 -23.54
CA THR A 221 -27.12 13.97 -23.71
C THR A 221 -26.74 13.84 -25.19
N PRO A 222 -25.44 13.67 -25.54
CA PRO A 222 -25.01 13.59 -26.92
C PRO A 222 -25.47 12.27 -27.56
N THR A 223 -26.32 12.37 -28.59
CA THR A 223 -26.88 11.24 -29.34
C THR A 223 -25.90 10.60 -30.33
N SER A 224 -24.64 11.05 -30.37
CA SER A 224 -23.59 10.53 -31.25
C SER A 224 -22.20 10.63 -30.61
N PHE A 225 -21.37 9.60 -30.85
CA PHE A 225 -19.96 9.57 -30.45
C PHE A 225 -19.12 10.71 -31.06
N GLN A 226 -19.50 11.26 -32.23
CA GLN A 226 -18.80 12.38 -32.85
C GLN A 226 -19.03 13.68 -32.06
N ALA A 227 -20.29 14.00 -31.73
CA ALA A 227 -20.62 15.17 -30.91
C ALA A 227 -19.97 15.12 -29.51
N ALA A 228 -19.89 13.92 -28.91
CA ALA A 228 -19.20 13.69 -27.64
C ALA A 228 -17.67 13.85 -27.72
N ARG A 229 -17.08 13.71 -28.93
CA ARG A 229 -15.65 13.93 -29.18
C ARG A 229 -15.34 15.40 -29.45
N GLU A 230 -16.14 16.06 -30.29
CA GLU A 230 -15.93 17.46 -30.69
C GLU A 230 -16.04 18.43 -29.52
N SER A 231 -17.07 18.26 -28.67
CA SER A 231 -17.23 19.01 -27.42
C SER A 231 -16.07 18.82 -26.43
N ARG A 232 -15.40 17.66 -26.47
CA ARG A 232 -14.20 17.36 -25.67
C ARG A 232 -12.92 17.94 -26.29
N GLU A 233 -12.85 18.08 -27.61
CA GLU A 233 -11.72 18.71 -28.29
C GLU A 233 -11.76 20.24 -28.12
N GLN A 234 -12.95 20.86 -28.23
CA GLN A 234 -13.17 22.30 -28.01
C GLN A 234 -12.85 22.78 -26.59
N THR A 235 -12.85 21.88 -25.60
CA THR A 235 -12.58 22.21 -24.18
C THR A 235 -11.12 21.98 -23.76
N ARG A 236 -10.23 21.55 -24.66
CA ARG A 236 -8.79 21.35 -24.37
C ARG A 236 -8.00 22.65 -24.45
N LYS A 237 -7.45 23.09 -23.32
CA LYS A 237 -6.36 24.09 -23.31
C LYS A 237 -5.04 23.42 -23.76
N PRO A 238 -4.22 24.06 -24.61
CA PRO A 238 -2.94 23.50 -25.04
C PRO A 238 -1.93 23.51 -23.87
N LYS A 239 -1.05 22.52 -23.84
CA LYS A 239 0.10 22.48 -22.92
C LYS A 239 1.39 22.32 -23.74
N VAL A 240 2.30 23.28 -23.58
CA VAL A 240 3.56 23.35 -24.35
C VAL A 240 4.44 22.14 -24.00
N GLY A 241 5.11 21.60 -25.03
CA GLY A 241 5.90 20.37 -24.93
C GLY A 241 7.30 20.57 -24.33
N GLY A 242 7.99 19.45 -24.09
CA GLY A 242 9.34 19.41 -23.54
C GLY A 242 10.01 18.07 -23.79
N GLY A 243 10.48 17.86 -25.02
CA GLY A 243 11.26 16.68 -25.39
C GLY A 243 12.05 16.92 -26.67
N ILE A 244 13.38 16.76 -26.60
CA ILE A 244 14.30 16.76 -27.75
C ILE A 244 15.34 15.67 -27.51
N PHE A 245 15.61 14.88 -28.55
CA PHE A 245 16.79 14.04 -28.63
C PHE A 245 17.89 14.83 -29.37
N ARG A 246 19.05 14.97 -28.71
CA ARG A 246 20.43 15.17 -29.21
C ARG A 246 20.65 15.76 -30.63
N SER A 247 21.56 16.71 -30.74
CA SER A 247 22.29 17.01 -31.98
C SER A 247 23.78 17.30 -31.72
N ASN A 248 24.65 16.86 -32.65
CA ASN A 248 26.08 17.20 -32.83
C ASN A 248 27.10 16.64 -31.82
N GLY A 249 28.33 16.39 -32.31
CA GLY A 249 29.56 16.22 -31.49
C GLY A 249 30.23 14.84 -31.53
N THR A 250 31.11 14.59 -32.51
CA THR A 250 32.06 13.46 -32.55
C THR A 250 33.33 13.74 -31.74
N HIS A 251 33.91 12.72 -31.08
CA HIS A 251 35.26 12.20 -31.37
C HIS A 251 35.64 11.02 -30.45
N SER A 252 36.87 10.50 -30.58
CA SER A 252 37.28 9.13 -30.21
C SER A 252 38.73 9.07 -29.67
N LEU A 253 39.18 7.83 -29.40
CA LEU A 253 40.57 7.33 -29.24
C LEU A 253 41.16 7.19 -27.83
N PHE A 254 41.93 6.11 -27.70
CA PHE A 254 42.68 5.65 -26.53
C PHE A 254 43.92 6.52 -26.22
N LYS A 255 44.22 6.70 -24.93
CA LYS A 255 45.60 6.74 -24.40
C LYS A 255 45.60 6.53 -22.86
N GLY A 256 46.54 5.82 -22.23
CA GLY A 256 47.56 4.92 -22.80
C GLY A 256 48.98 4.98 -22.21
N SER A 257 49.15 4.92 -20.88
CA SER A 257 50.41 4.60 -20.15
C SER A 257 50.09 4.54 -18.63
N THR A 258 50.58 3.67 -17.75
CA THR A 258 51.87 2.94 -17.53
C THR A 258 53.01 3.79 -16.93
N GLY A 259 53.76 3.21 -15.98
CA GLY A 259 54.63 3.91 -15.01
C GLY A 259 53.97 3.94 -13.62
N GLU A 260 54.30 3.12 -12.62
CA GLU A 260 55.51 2.35 -12.29
C GLU A 260 56.66 3.17 -11.66
N SER A 261 57.57 2.48 -10.97
CA SER A 261 58.58 2.96 -9.99
C SER A 261 58.03 3.47 -8.63
N SER A 262 58.42 3.03 -7.42
CA SER A 262 59.51 2.20 -6.84
C SER A 262 60.62 2.97 -6.08
N VAL A 263 60.47 3.08 -4.75
CA VAL A 263 61.50 3.09 -3.68
C VAL A 263 60.77 2.76 -2.37
N SER A 264 61.22 1.91 -1.42
CA SER A 264 62.53 1.79 -0.73
C SER A 264 62.77 2.93 0.27
N ALA A 265 63.14 2.74 1.53
CA ALA A 265 63.39 1.52 2.33
C ALA A 265 63.16 1.83 3.84
N ALA A 266 62.65 0.89 4.65
CA ALA A 266 63.39 0.09 5.65
C ALA A 266 63.63 0.77 7.04
N ALA A 267 64.18 -0.01 7.99
CA ALA A 267 64.32 0.23 9.44
C ALA A 267 62.98 0.30 10.21
N THR A 268 62.51 -0.67 11.02
CA THR A 268 63.08 -1.59 12.04
C THR A 268 63.42 -0.97 13.41
N THR A 269 62.68 -1.34 14.44
CA THR A 269 63.19 -1.85 15.74
C THR A 269 62.09 -2.62 16.48
N ASP A 270 62.44 -3.77 17.07
CA ASP A 270 61.58 -4.58 17.94
C ASP A 270 61.79 -4.23 19.43
N SER A 271 60.76 -4.44 20.29
CA SER A 271 60.96 -4.85 21.70
C SER A 271 59.67 -5.33 22.43
N SER A 272 59.23 -6.55 22.12
CA SER A 272 58.81 -7.60 23.07
C SER A 272 58.38 -7.28 24.54
N THR A 273 57.09 -7.48 24.87
CA THR A 273 56.53 -8.34 25.99
C THR A 273 56.84 -8.06 27.49
N PRO A 274 56.21 -8.76 28.50
CA PRO A 274 54.79 -9.18 28.70
C PRO A 274 54.24 -9.05 30.17
N SER A 275 52.97 -9.43 30.40
CA SER A 275 52.39 -9.98 31.67
C SER A 275 52.26 -9.08 32.93
N SER A 276 51.42 -9.34 33.95
CA SER A 276 50.12 -10.07 34.18
C SER A 276 49.68 -9.80 35.66
N SER A 277 48.63 -10.33 36.34
CA SER A 277 47.49 -11.26 36.12
C SER A 277 46.38 -11.09 37.20
N ALA A 278 45.19 -11.70 36.99
CA ALA A 278 44.19 -12.15 38.01
C ALA A 278 43.41 -11.08 38.85
N ALA A 279 42.29 -11.37 39.56
CA ALA A 279 41.54 -12.62 39.81
C ALA A 279 40.02 -12.43 40.14
N ALA A 280 39.16 -13.37 39.69
CA ALA A 280 37.90 -13.89 40.31
C ALA A 280 36.72 -12.91 40.64
N THR A 281 35.46 -13.30 40.96
CA THR A 281 34.82 -14.61 41.33
C THR A 281 33.30 -14.65 40.97
N SER A 282 32.81 -15.74 40.33
CA SER A 282 31.43 -16.32 40.35
C SER A 282 30.13 -15.49 40.07
N SER A 283 28.93 -16.07 39.84
CA SER A 283 28.46 -17.25 39.07
C SER A 283 26.92 -17.33 39.15
N ALA A 284 26.20 -17.45 38.02
CA ALA A 284 24.78 -17.82 38.00
C ALA A 284 24.37 -18.42 36.64
N THR A 285 23.82 -19.63 36.63
CA THR A 285 23.49 -20.38 35.39
C THR A 285 21.99 -20.56 35.22
N LEU A 286 21.46 -20.14 34.06
CA LEU A 286 20.25 -20.72 33.46
C LEU A 286 20.46 -20.88 31.95
N LEU A 287 19.98 -22.01 31.40
CA LEU A 287 20.28 -22.45 30.03
C LEU A 287 19.23 -21.97 29.01
N LEU A 288 19.69 -21.74 27.79
CA LEU A 288 18.82 -21.43 26.64
C LEU A 288 18.11 -22.68 26.10
N PRO A 289 16.97 -22.52 25.41
CA PRO A 289 16.65 -23.31 24.23
C PRO A 289 17.21 -22.64 22.96
N VAL A 290 18.33 -23.17 22.47
CA VAL A 290 18.80 -23.21 21.06
C VAL A 290 18.61 -21.95 20.20
N ALA A 291 19.73 -21.30 19.84
CA ALA A 291 19.77 -20.28 18.80
C ALA A 291 19.53 -20.86 17.40
N THR A 292 18.87 -20.10 16.54
CA THR A 292 18.96 -20.22 15.07
C THR A 292 19.33 -18.85 14.49
N GLN A 293 20.63 -18.65 14.27
CA GLN A 293 21.13 -17.56 13.42
C GLN A 293 21.15 -18.03 11.94
N ASP A 294 21.65 -17.19 11.04
CA ASP A 294 21.82 -17.45 9.60
C ASP A 294 20.55 -17.63 8.75
N ALA A 295 19.65 -16.66 8.86
CA ALA A 295 18.75 -16.30 7.76
C ALA A 295 19.12 -14.90 7.23
N LYS A 296 19.87 -14.83 6.12
CA LYS A 296 20.28 -13.57 5.48
C LYS A 296 19.05 -12.68 5.23
N PRO A 297 19.08 -11.37 5.52
CA PRO A 297 17.91 -10.50 5.38
C PRO A 297 17.50 -10.34 3.90
N THR A 298 16.49 -11.10 3.48
CA THR A 298 15.97 -11.10 2.10
C THR A 298 14.96 -9.99 1.81
N THR A 299 14.60 -9.17 2.81
CA THR A 299 13.62 -8.08 2.69
C THR A 299 14.06 -6.86 3.49
N LEU A 300 13.69 -5.67 3.00
CA LEU A 300 14.03 -4.39 3.65
C LEU A 300 13.55 -4.33 5.10
N PHE A 301 12.32 -4.76 5.37
CA PHE A 301 11.74 -4.80 6.72
C PHE A 301 12.49 -5.73 7.69
N ALA A 302 13.21 -6.75 7.21
CA ALA A 302 14.07 -7.58 8.05
C ALA A 302 15.33 -6.82 8.48
N LEU A 303 15.99 -6.16 7.52
CA LEU A 303 17.13 -5.27 7.75
C LEU A 303 16.76 -4.13 8.71
N GLU A 304 15.67 -3.40 8.46
CA GLU A 304 15.18 -2.32 9.33
C GLU A 304 14.88 -2.81 10.76
N ARG A 305 14.25 -3.99 10.89
CA ARG A 305 13.95 -4.60 12.19
C ARG A 305 15.21 -4.99 12.97
N GLU A 306 16.26 -5.47 12.31
CA GLU A 306 17.53 -5.82 12.98
C GLU A 306 18.37 -4.58 13.30
N TRP A 307 18.32 -3.56 12.43
CA TRP A 307 18.91 -2.24 12.64
C TRP A 307 18.31 -1.48 13.83
N ALA A 308 17.00 -1.64 14.05
CA ALA A 308 16.30 -1.09 15.21
C ALA A 308 16.65 -1.82 16.53
N GLN A 309 17.01 -3.09 16.48
CA GLN A 309 17.45 -3.87 17.65
C GLN A 309 18.93 -3.62 17.99
N THR A 310 19.78 -3.46 16.97
CA THR A 310 21.21 -3.17 17.14
C THR A 310 21.44 -1.70 17.50
N LYS A 311 22.18 -1.45 18.60
CA LYS A 311 22.51 -0.10 19.07
C LYS A 311 23.97 0.32 18.81
N SER A 312 24.88 -0.63 18.63
CA SER A 312 26.28 -0.33 18.27
C SER A 312 26.39 -0.01 16.77
N PRO A 313 27.11 1.06 16.37
CA PRO A 313 27.33 1.38 14.96
C PRO A 313 28.18 0.30 14.25
N GLU A 314 29.12 -0.32 14.95
CA GLU A 314 29.95 -1.40 14.41
C GLU A 314 29.11 -2.67 14.16
N ALA A 315 28.19 -2.99 15.06
CA ALA A 315 27.26 -4.12 14.86
C ALA A 315 26.32 -3.89 13.66
N ARG A 316 25.84 -2.66 13.49
CA ARG A 316 25.03 -2.26 12.31
C ARG A 316 25.83 -2.34 11.01
N TRP A 317 27.08 -1.89 11.02
CA TRP A 317 27.98 -2.02 9.87
C TRP A 317 28.25 -3.49 9.50
N ASN A 318 28.52 -4.34 10.49
CA ASN A 318 28.72 -5.78 10.27
C ASN A 318 27.45 -6.46 9.73
N HIS A 319 26.26 -6.09 10.22
CA HIS A 319 24.99 -6.56 9.66
C HIS A 319 24.79 -6.08 8.21
N LEU A 320 25.07 -4.81 7.90
CA LEU A 320 25.01 -4.29 6.52
C LEU A 320 25.94 -5.07 5.57
N CYS A 321 27.16 -5.37 6.02
CA CYS A 321 28.14 -6.17 5.27
C CYS A 321 27.69 -7.62 4.97
N THR A 322 26.60 -8.10 5.59
CA THR A 322 26.01 -9.40 5.28
C THR A 322 25.21 -9.39 3.96
N ILE A 323 24.85 -8.20 3.45
CA ILE A 323 24.08 -8.01 2.22
C ILE A 323 25.04 -7.54 1.10
N PRO A 324 25.26 -8.31 0.03
CA PRO A 324 26.12 -7.88 -1.07
C PRO A 324 25.68 -6.51 -1.64
N PRO A 325 26.62 -5.57 -1.93
CA PRO A 325 26.25 -4.22 -2.37
C PRO A 325 25.44 -4.22 -3.67
N ALA A 326 25.63 -5.22 -4.54
CA ALA A 326 24.81 -5.42 -5.75
C ALA A 326 23.31 -5.62 -5.46
N ASN A 327 22.93 -6.08 -4.26
CA ASN A 327 21.54 -6.38 -3.88
C ASN A 327 20.86 -5.19 -3.19
N ILE A 328 21.59 -4.20 -2.67
CA ILE A 328 21.01 -3.00 -2.03
C ILE A 328 20.03 -2.23 -2.95
N PRO A 329 20.30 -2.03 -4.26
CA PRO A 329 19.36 -1.39 -5.17
C PRO A 329 18.10 -2.21 -5.45
N GLU A 330 18.11 -3.53 -5.15
CA GLU A 330 16.98 -4.45 -5.26
C GLU A 330 16.15 -4.43 -3.96
N LEU A 331 16.82 -4.54 -2.82
CA LEU A 331 16.22 -4.55 -1.48
C LEU A 331 15.42 -3.26 -1.22
N CYS A 332 15.98 -2.11 -1.60
CA CYS A 332 15.41 -0.79 -1.35
C CYS A 332 14.38 -0.31 -2.40
N LYS A 333 13.98 -1.15 -3.38
CA LYS A 333 13.04 -0.76 -4.46
C LYS A 333 11.64 -0.36 -3.97
N THR A 334 11.18 -0.94 -2.87
CA THR A 334 9.77 -0.89 -2.46
C THR A 334 9.42 0.40 -1.73
N SER A 335 10.12 0.71 -0.64
CA SER A 335 10.04 2.01 0.05
C SER A 335 11.20 2.18 1.04
N LEU A 336 12.29 2.83 0.63
CA LEU A 336 13.34 3.26 1.55
C LEU A 336 12.92 4.55 2.28
N GLU A 337 12.85 4.53 3.61
CA GLU A 337 12.48 5.71 4.40
C GLU A 337 13.67 6.67 4.62
N PRO A 338 13.44 8.01 4.64
CA PRO A 338 14.52 9.00 4.81
C PRO A 338 15.29 8.86 6.14
N GLU A 339 14.59 8.62 7.24
CA GLU A 339 15.19 8.41 8.58
C GLU A 339 16.12 7.19 8.59
N PHE A 340 15.65 6.06 8.03
CA PHE A 340 16.45 4.85 7.94
C PHE A 340 17.68 5.07 7.05
N PHE A 341 17.51 5.68 5.87
CA PHE A 341 18.59 6.06 4.96
C PHE A 341 19.64 6.97 5.62
N TYR A 342 19.21 8.01 6.36
CA TYR A 342 20.15 8.87 7.10
C TYR A 342 20.88 8.10 8.21
N SER A 343 20.18 7.24 8.97
CA SER A 343 20.81 6.42 10.01
C SER A 343 21.88 5.47 9.46
N LEU A 344 21.70 5.01 8.22
CA LEU A 344 22.64 4.21 7.43
C LEU A 344 23.93 5.00 7.14
N LEU A 345 23.79 6.23 6.66
CA LEU A 345 24.90 7.14 6.38
C LEU A 345 25.63 7.61 7.65
N VAL A 346 24.91 7.89 8.76
CA VAL A 346 25.53 8.21 10.07
C VAL A 346 26.31 7.02 10.62
N THR A 347 25.81 5.80 10.44
CA THR A 347 26.52 4.58 10.83
C THR A 347 27.80 4.41 10.02
N MET A 348 27.75 4.64 8.70
CA MET A 348 28.95 4.66 7.85
C MET A 348 29.92 5.79 8.25
N ALA A 349 29.43 6.98 8.58
CA ALA A 349 30.25 8.12 9.03
C ALA A 349 31.00 7.80 10.33
N THR A 350 30.28 7.36 11.37
CA THR A 350 30.85 7.02 12.68
C THR A 350 31.91 5.92 12.59
N VAL A 351 31.66 4.86 11.81
CA VAL A 351 32.63 3.77 11.59
C VAL A 351 33.80 4.23 10.69
N ALA A 352 33.58 5.11 9.72
CA ALA A 352 34.69 5.69 8.92
C ALA A 352 35.61 6.61 9.74
N THR A 353 35.09 7.22 10.82
CA THR A 353 35.86 8.04 11.76
C THR A 353 36.44 7.28 12.95
N SER A 354 36.12 6.00 13.13
CA SER A 354 36.66 5.22 14.27
C SER A 354 38.11 4.81 14.01
N ALA A 355 38.89 4.66 15.08
CA ALA A 355 40.32 4.33 14.98
C ALA A 355 40.62 2.94 14.36
N GLY A 356 39.58 2.11 14.14
CA GLY A 356 39.68 0.79 13.49
C GLY A 356 39.39 0.79 11.99
N ALA A 357 39.17 1.94 11.35
CA ALA A 357 38.73 2.05 9.96
C ALA A 357 39.80 1.64 8.92
N THR A 358 39.97 0.33 8.70
CA THR A 358 40.91 -0.22 7.69
C THR A 358 40.63 0.31 6.28
N ALA A 359 41.64 0.22 5.41
CA ALA A 359 41.48 0.60 4.01
C ALA A 359 40.34 -0.19 3.32
N ASP A 360 40.21 -1.47 3.64
CA ASP A 360 39.21 -2.37 3.05
C ASP A 360 37.78 -2.06 3.50
N VAL A 361 37.59 -1.70 4.77
CA VAL A 361 36.30 -1.20 5.27
C VAL A 361 35.90 0.08 4.52
N ARG A 362 36.84 1.01 4.34
CA ARG A 362 36.61 2.24 3.57
C ARG A 362 36.39 1.98 2.07
N ASN A 363 37.02 0.95 1.49
CA ASN A 363 36.75 0.52 0.11
C ASN A 363 35.32 -0.02 -0.01
N ALA A 364 34.90 -0.94 0.86
CA ALA A 364 33.55 -1.47 0.91
C ALA A 364 32.50 -0.35 1.10
N MET A 365 32.75 0.62 1.99
CA MET A 365 31.87 1.79 2.15
C MET A 365 31.62 2.55 0.84
N ARG A 366 32.64 2.70 -0.03
CA ARG A 366 32.44 3.33 -1.34
C ARG A 366 31.54 2.49 -2.25
N GLU A 367 31.62 1.17 -2.20
CA GLU A 367 30.74 0.26 -2.96
C GLU A 367 29.28 0.37 -2.47
N TYR A 368 29.04 0.39 -1.15
CA TYR A 368 27.70 0.61 -0.59
C TYR A 368 27.14 1.99 -0.95
N LEU A 369 27.95 3.06 -0.96
CA LEU A 369 27.52 4.37 -1.45
C LEU A 369 27.19 4.35 -2.95
N GLN A 370 28.00 3.67 -3.78
CA GLN A 370 27.69 3.49 -5.21
C GLN A 370 26.44 2.63 -5.46
N ALA A 371 26.10 1.72 -4.55
CA ALA A 371 24.87 0.95 -4.60
C ALA A 371 23.65 1.78 -4.17
N LEU A 372 23.75 2.52 -3.06
CA LEU A 372 22.70 3.43 -2.58
C LEU A 372 22.34 4.49 -3.63
N ALA A 373 23.31 4.99 -4.39
CA ALA A 373 23.07 5.91 -5.51
C ALA A 373 22.28 5.31 -6.70
N LYS A 374 22.08 3.98 -6.75
CA LYS A 374 21.26 3.28 -7.76
C LYS A 374 19.85 2.97 -7.27
N VAL A 375 19.51 3.32 -6.03
CA VAL A 375 18.18 3.05 -5.44
C VAL A 375 17.14 3.95 -6.11
N PRO A 376 15.96 3.42 -6.54
CA PRO A 376 14.87 4.25 -7.01
C PRO A 376 14.46 5.28 -5.95
N ARG A 377 14.24 6.55 -6.36
CA ARG A 377 13.99 7.71 -5.49
C ARG A 377 15.20 8.31 -4.77
N PHE A 378 16.43 7.84 -5.00
CA PHE A 378 17.66 8.35 -4.38
C PHE A 378 17.77 9.90 -4.41
N ASP A 379 17.52 10.54 -5.56
CA ASP A 379 17.59 12.01 -5.68
C ASP A 379 16.60 12.73 -4.74
N THR A 380 15.42 12.15 -4.52
CA THR A 380 14.42 12.70 -3.60
C THR A 380 14.81 12.50 -2.14
N LEU A 381 15.47 11.38 -1.79
CA LEU A 381 16.02 11.18 -0.45
C LEU A 381 17.10 12.23 -0.17
N VAL A 382 18.02 12.46 -1.12
CA VAL A 382 19.04 13.51 -1.01
C VAL A 382 18.42 14.91 -0.94
N MET A 383 17.32 15.17 -1.67
CA MET A 383 16.58 16.42 -1.58
C MET A 383 16.03 16.66 -0.16
N PHE A 384 15.45 15.64 0.48
CA PHE A 384 14.85 15.76 1.82
C PHE A 384 15.85 15.95 2.97
N LEU A 385 17.13 15.59 2.80
CA LEU A 385 18.14 15.77 3.85
C LEU A 385 18.29 17.23 4.29
N SER A 386 18.37 17.49 5.60
CA SER A 386 18.63 18.84 6.13
C SER A 386 20.06 19.34 5.84
N GLY A 387 20.31 20.64 6.10
CA GLY A 387 21.65 21.21 5.97
C GLY A 387 22.69 20.54 6.87
N SER A 388 22.30 20.18 8.09
CA SER A 388 23.12 19.46 9.07
C SER A 388 23.40 18.00 8.67
N GLU A 389 22.41 17.31 8.11
CA GLU A 389 22.59 15.94 7.59
C GLU A 389 23.51 15.91 6.37
N LYS A 390 23.41 16.92 5.51
CA LYS A 390 24.33 17.11 4.38
C LYS A 390 25.77 17.37 4.86
N GLU A 391 25.96 18.02 6.01
CA GLU A 391 27.29 18.24 6.58
C GLU A 391 27.92 16.95 7.17
N THR A 392 27.15 16.12 7.89
CA THR A 392 27.68 14.82 8.37
C THR A 392 28.04 13.90 7.19
N ILE A 393 27.31 13.98 6.08
CA ILE A 393 27.63 13.28 4.83
C ILE A 393 28.89 13.87 4.16
N ARG A 394 29.12 15.20 4.16
CA ARG A 394 30.40 15.77 3.71
C ARG A 394 31.58 15.22 4.54
N GLY A 395 31.40 15.09 5.86
CA GLY A 395 32.38 14.44 6.75
C GLY A 395 32.71 13.02 6.31
N LEU A 396 31.69 12.18 6.05
CA LEU A 396 31.86 10.82 5.51
C LEU A 396 32.57 10.82 4.14
N LEU A 397 32.15 11.67 3.21
CA LEU A 397 32.76 11.76 1.88
C LEU A 397 34.24 12.16 1.96
N SER A 398 34.60 13.09 2.85
CA SER A 398 35.98 13.47 3.15
C SER A 398 36.79 12.30 3.70
N ALA A 399 36.29 11.59 4.72
CA ALA A 399 36.94 10.41 5.31
C ALA A 399 37.16 9.25 4.30
N LEU A 400 36.28 9.14 3.30
CA LEU A 400 36.40 8.17 2.21
C LEU A 400 37.23 8.65 1.01
N GLY A 401 37.58 9.94 0.93
CA GLY A 401 38.27 10.56 -0.22
C GLY A 401 37.39 10.77 -1.45
N LEU A 402 36.07 10.85 -1.29
CA LEU A 402 35.10 11.08 -2.36
C LEU A 402 34.81 12.58 -2.51
N ARG A 403 34.97 13.13 -3.73
CA ARG A 403 34.69 14.56 -3.99
C ARG A 403 33.20 14.90 -4.02
N SER A 404 32.35 13.97 -4.46
CA SER A 404 30.90 14.17 -4.58
C SER A 404 30.13 12.85 -4.57
N TRP A 405 28.87 12.89 -4.16
CA TRP A 405 27.94 11.77 -4.18
C TRP A 405 26.50 12.29 -4.26
N GLY A 406 25.73 11.86 -5.27
CA GLY A 406 24.32 12.22 -5.41
C GLY A 406 24.01 13.72 -5.49
N GLY A 407 24.92 14.54 -6.01
CA GLY A 407 24.78 16.00 -6.02
C GLY A 407 25.19 16.70 -4.72
N ILE A 408 25.48 15.97 -3.64
CA ILE A 408 26.24 16.50 -2.49
C ILE A 408 27.70 16.55 -2.93
N SER A 409 28.32 17.73 -2.90
CA SER A 409 29.74 17.91 -3.17
C SER A 409 30.48 18.37 -1.92
N LEU A 410 31.77 18.02 -1.85
CA LEU A 410 32.76 18.81 -1.14
C LEU A 410 33.01 20.07 -2.01
N SER A 411 32.46 21.21 -1.57
CA SER A 411 32.52 22.51 -2.23
C SER A 411 32.89 23.58 -1.21
#